data_AF-A0A972BSQ9-F1
#
_entry.id   AF-A0A972BSQ9-F1
#
_cell.length_a   1.000
_cell.length_b   1.000
_cell.length_c   1.000
_cell.angle_alpha   90.00
_cell.angle_beta   90.00
_cell.angle_gamma   90.00
#
_symmetry.space_group_name_H-M   'P 1'
#
loop_
_entity.id
_entity.type
_entity.pdbx_description
1 polymer ?
#
loop_
_entity_poly.entity_id
_entity_poly.type
_entity_poly.pdbx_seq_one_letter_code
_entity_poly.pdbx_strand_id
1 'polypeptide(L)'
;MKSIKIKPKIKFAQISSDMPNSNVTRSHSMYIGRIYNGHIYRVLLKIPLSDIPENAVITKATLKVPSISYGHGSKYKAFLITQAWSLYTVTWNNQPSYDSAISIESDDINTPPGNGPNVPRDEGYVKKRKKYKFDITQIVRGWMNGTIENHGLILKNKENKNCRYLKIFTDQSSNCKPVVEIKYYLPCSCICEVIPTQFLESIETIQVTDQLTYTTVKDISLTKTVTVFVSNIGASPIIVTLEISPDGINFAKDNSIQVEPGTNAAVVPYIFAKYLRAGLNTTGGTSTAVIWYQMQE
;
A
#
# COMPACT_ATOMS: atom_id res chain seq x y z
N MET A 1 -5.38 -0.78 8.55
CA MET A 1 -5.58 -0.25 7.19
C MET A 1 -6.92 -0.74 6.64
N LYS A 2 -7.69 0.12 5.97
CA LYS A 2 -8.99 -0.24 5.40
C LYS A 2 -8.79 -1.02 4.10
N SER A 3 -9.38 -2.21 4.00
CA SER A 3 -9.34 -3.01 2.77
C SER A 3 -10.42 -2.56 1.78
N ILE A 4 -10.01 -2.30 0.54
CA ILE A 4 -10.90 -1.98 -0.59
C ILE A 4 -11.23 -3.27 -1.32
N LYS A 5 -12.48 -3.41 -1.80
CA LYS A 5 -12.98 -4.59 -2.50
C LYS A 5 -13.51 -4.21 -3.89
N ILE A 6 -13.04 -4.93 -4.90
CA ILE A 6 -13.46 -4.74 -6.29
C ILE A 6 -13.88 -6.06 -6.96
N LYS A 7 -14.70 -5.95 -8.01
CA LYS A 7 -15.20 -7.07 -8.82
C LYS A 7 -15.08 -6.77 -10.32
N PRO A 8 -13.92 -7.04 -10.94
CA PRO A 8 -13.71 -6.75 -12.35
C PRO A 8 -14.65 -7.56 -13.26
N LYS A 9 -14.99 -7.00 -14.43
CA LYS A 9 -15.79 -7.67 -15.47
C LYS A 9 -14.93 -8.69 -16.22
N ILE A 10 -15.21 -9.97 -16.01
CA ILE A 10 -14.43 -11.07 -16.60
C ILE A 10 -14.88 -11.30 -18.05
N LYS A 11 -13.93 -11.55 -18.95
CA LYS A 11 -14.21 -11.99 -20.32
C LYS A 11 -13.89 -13.46 -20.47
N PHE A 12 -14.73 -14.22 -21.18
CA PHE A 12 -14.60 -15.66 -21.36
C PHE A 12 -14.54 -16.06 -22.84
N ALA A 13 -13.78 -17.11 -23.13
CA ALA A 13 -13.84 -17.83 -24.39
C ALA A 13 -13.85 -19.34 -24.11
N GLN A 14 -14.77 -20.07 -24.72
CA GLN A 14 -14.77 -21.52 -24.71
C GLN A 14 -14.24 -22.06 -26.03
N ILE A 15 -13.33 -23.02 -25.93
CA ILE A 15 -12.82 -23.81 -27.06
C ILE A 15 -13.29 -25.26 -26.89
N SER A 16 -13.47 -25.95 -28.02
CA SER A 16 -13.99 -27.32 -28.05
C SER A 16 -13.17 -28.17 -29.01
N SER A 17 -12.87 -29.41 -28.62
CA SER A 17 -12.25 -30.39 -29.53
C SER A 17 -13.18 -30.79 -30.68
N ASP A 18 -14.49 -30.58 -30.54
CA ASP A 18 -15.51 -30.87 -31.56
C ASP A 18 -15.56 -29.81 -32.67
N MET A 19 -15.21 -28.57 -32.33
CA MET A 19 -15.20 -27.44 -33.25
C MET A 19 -13.82 -26.78 -33.21
N PRO A 20 -12.78 -27.44 -33.75
CA PRO A 20 -11.42 -27.11 -33.40
C PRO A 20 -10.92 -25.76 -33.95
N ASN A 21 -11.62 -25.21 -34.95
CA ASN A 21 -11.33 -23.93 -35.60
C ASN A 21 -12.28 -22.80 -35.19
N SER A 22 -13.13 -22.98 -34.18
CA SER A 22 -14.05 -21.94 -33.70
C SER A 22 -14.00 -21.81 -32.18
N ASN A 23 -14.65 -20.76 -31.67
CA ASN A 23 -14.83 -20.54 -30.25
C ASN A 23 -16.18 -19.91 -29.93
N VAL A 24 -16.49 -19.89 -28.64
CA VAL A 24 -17.70 -19.25 -28.10
C VAL A 24 -17.29 -18.21 -27.08
N THR A 25 -17.60 -16.93 -27.35
CA THR A 25 -17.25 -15.80 -26.48
C THR A 25 -18.46 -15.12 -25.84
N ARG A 26 -19.65 -15.33 -26.39
CA ARG A 26 -20.93 -14.79 -25.91
C ARG A 26 -21.93 -15.91 -25.71
N SER A 27 -21.94 -16.47 -24.51
CA SER A 27 -22.89 -17.50 -24.13
C SER A 27 -23.32 -17.31 -22.68
N HIS A 28 -24.57 -17.68 -22.38
CA HIS A 28 -25.06 -17.68 -21.01
C HIS A 28 -24.28 -18.67 -20.13
N SER A 29 -23.75 -19.73 -20.75
CA SER A 29 -23.04 -20.80 -20.07
C SER A 29 -21.96 -21.45 -20.92
N MET A 30 -20.92 -21.97 -20.27
CA MET A 30 -19.83 -22.69 -20.92
C MET A 30 -19.50 -24.00 -20.18
N TYR A 31 -18.94 -24.97 -20.89
CA TYR A 31 -18.50 -26.26 -20.39
C TYR A 31 -16.99 -26.29 -20.17
N ILE A 32 -16.58 -27.02 -19.14
CA ILE A 32 -15.19 -27.37 -18.82
C ILE A 32 -15.13 -28.89 -18.70
N GLY A 33 -14.12 -29.51 -19.28
CA GLY A 33 -13.87 -30.95 -19.22
C GLY A 33 -14.55 -31.75 -20.32
N ARG A 34 -14.77 -33.04 -20.08
CA ARG A 34 -15.22 -34.02 -21.08
C ARG A 34 -16.65 -34.46 -20.85
N ILE A 35 -17.53 -34.17 -21.81
CA ILE A 35 -18.95 -34.57 -21.76
C ILE A 35 -19.14 -36.03 -22.25
N TYR A 36 -20.38 -36.54 -22.21
CA TYR A 36 -20.70 -37.94 -22.54
C TYR A 36 -20.17 -38.39 -23.92
N ASN A 37 -20.24 -37.51 -24.94
CA ASN A 37 -19.82 -37.81 -26.32
C ASN A 37 -18.31 -37.69 -26.58
N GLY A 38 -17.48 -37.54 -25.53
CA GLY A 38 -16.02 -37.55 -25.67
C GLY A 38 -15.37 -36.20 -26.03
N HIS A 39 -16.15 -35.20 -26.43
CA HIS A 39 -15.63 -33.85 -26.70
C HIS A 39 -15.12 -33.18 -25.42
N ILE A 40 -13.99 -32.49 -25.56
CA ILE A 40 -13.33 -31.76 -24.49
C ILE A 40 -13.59 -30.27 -24.67
N TYR A 41 -14.00 -29.63 -23.59
CA TYR A 41 -14.21 -28.20 -23.52
C TYR A 41 -13.25 -27.57 -22.52
N ARG A 42 -12.71 -26.40 -22.87
CA ARG A 42 -11.86 -25.59 -21.99
C ARG A 42 -12.38 -24.17 -22.01
N VAL A 43 -12.32 -23.51 -20.86
CA VAL A 43 -12.72 -22.09 -20.74
C VAL A 43 -11.50 -21.27 -20.42
N LEU A 44 -11.19 -20.31 -21.27
CA LEU A 44 -10.19 -19.29 -21.04
C LEU A 44 -10.88 -18.04 -20.50
N LEU A 45 -10.23 -17.34 -19.58
CA LEU A 45 -10.74 -16.10 -19.02
C LEU A 45 -9.66 -15.03 -18.90
N LYS A 46 -10.05 -13.77 -19.14
CA LYS A 46 -9.22 -12.59 -18.86
C LYS A 46 -9.80 -11.81 -17.69
N ILE A 47 -8.93 -11.41 -16.77
CA ILE A 47 -9.28 -10.62 -15.60
C ILE A 47 -8.64 -9.24 -15.79
N PRO A 48 -9.42 -8.20 -16.11
CA PRO A 48 -8.89 -6.85 -16.18
C PRO A 48 -8.54 -6.35 -14.77
N LEU A 49 -7.39 -5.71 -14.64
CA LEU A 49 -6.90 -5.13 -13.38
C LEU A 49 -6.77 -3.61 -13.44
N SER A 50 -7.18 -2.98 -14.56
CA SER A 50 -7.09 -1.53 -14.81
C SER A 50 -7.81 -0.68 -13.76
N ASP A 51 -8.79 -1.25 -13.07
CA ASP A 51 -9.57 -0.56 -12.03
C ASP A 51 -8.86 -0.59 -10.66
N ILE A 52 -7.67 -1.19 -10.57
CA ILE A 52 -6.85 -1.28 -9.35
C ILE A 52 -5.66 -0.33 -9.50
N PRO A 53 -5.43 0.60 -8.54
CA PRO A 53 -4.27 1.48 -8.58
C PRO A 53 -2.95 0.70 -8.60
N GLU A 54 -1.93 1.23 -9.30
CA GLU A 54 -0.64 0.54 -9.49
C GLU A 54 0.10 0.26 -8.17
N ASN A 55 0.01 1.16 -7.19
CA ASN A 55 0.61 0.98 -5.87
C ASN A 55 -0.20 0.08 -4.91
N ALA A 56 -1.28 -0.55 -5.38
CA ALA A 56 -2.13 -1.38 -4.54
C ALA A 56 -1.42 -2.67 -4.08
N VAL A 57 -1.49 -2.94 -2.78
CA VAL A 57 -1.03 -4.21 -2.21
C VAL A 57 -2.20 -5.18 -2.11
N ILE A 58 -2.18 -6.21 -2.95
CA ILE A 58 -3.22 -7.25 -2.98
C ILE A 58 -3.16 -8.13 -1.72
N THR A 59 -4.24 -8.17 -0.95
CA THR A 59 -4.36 -9.00 0.26
C THR A 59 -5.08 -10.31 0.01
N LYS A 60 -6.05 -10.34 -0.90
CA LYS A 60 -6.79 -11.54 -1.29
C LYS A 60 -7.37 -11.40 -2.68
N ALA A 61 -7.28 -12.44 -3.50
CA ALA A 61 -8.04 -12.53 -4.75
C ALA A 61 -8.70 -13.91 -4.87
N THR A 62 -10.00 -13.94 -5.10
CA THR A 62 -10.76 -15.20 -5.21
C THR A 62 -11.66 -15.19 -6.43
N LEU A 63 -11.44 -16.14 -7.34
CA LEU A 63 -12.36 -16.44 -8.44
C LEU A 63 -13.46 -17.38 -7.94
N LYS A 64 -14.71 -16.96 -8.09
CA LYS A 64 -15.91 -17.72 -7.71
C LYS A 64 -16.69 -18.05 -8.98
N VAL A 65 -16.91 -19.34 -9.22
CA VAL A 65 -17.55 -19.84 -10.44
C VAL A 65 -18.79 -20.67 -10.09
N PRO A 66 -20.00 -20.11 -10.24
CA PRO A 66 -21.23 -20.84 -10.02
C PRO A 66 -21.49 -21.86 -11.13
N SER A 67 -21.87 -23.07 -10.73
CA SER A 67 -22.25 -24.15 -11.66
C SER A 67 -23.73 -24.11 -12.01
N ILE A 68 -24.02 -24.54 -13.24
CA ILE A 68 -25.37 -24.89 -13.71
C ILE A 68 -25.58 -26.39 -13.52
N SER A 69 -24.63 -27.19 -14.00
CA SER A 69 -24.64 -28.65 -13.89
C SER A 69 -23.21 -29.18 -13.83
N TYR A 70 -23.05 -30.41 -13.33
CA TYR A 70 -21.75 -31.05 -13.21
C TYR A 70 -21.88 -32.56 -13.37
N GLY A 71 -20.83 -33.16 -13.93
CA GLY A 71 -20.62 -34.59 -14.03
C GLY A 71 -19.92 -35.16 -12.79
N HIS A 72 -19.31 -36.34 -12.93
CA HIS A 72 -18.78 -37.10 -11.81
C HIS A 72 -17.41 -36.59 -11.33
N GLY A 73 -17.30 -36.44 -9.99
CA GLY A 73 -16.07 -36.62 -9.21
C GLY A 73 -14.81 -35.91 -9.71
N SER A 74 -14.93 -34.71 -10.28
CA SER A 74 -13.80 -34.00 -10.86
C SER A 74 -13.45 -32.77 -10.04
N LYS A 75 -12.18 -32.65 -9.69
CA LYS A 75 -11.56 -31.39 -9.29
C LYS A 75 -11.30 -30.56 -10.54
N TYR A 76 -11.62 -29.27 -10.47
CA TYR A 76 -11.35 -28.32 -11.54
C TYR A 76 -10.11 -27.52 -11.16
N LYS A 77 -9.30 -27.16 -12.15
CA LYS A 77 -8.08 -26.40 -11.96
C LYS A 77 -8.09 -25.17 -12.85
N ALA A 78 -7.60 -24.07 -12.31
CA ALA A 78 -7.26 -22.88 -13.06
C ALA A 78 -5.74 -22.87 -13.26
N PHE A 79 -5.29 -22.87 -14.52
CA PHE A 79 -3.88 -22.81 -14.88
C PHE A 79 -3.54 -21.42 -15.40
N LEU A 80 -2.33 -20.95 -15.07
CA LEU A 80 -1.80 -19.70 -15.59
C LEU A 80 -1.52 -19.84 -17.09
N ILE A 81 -2.08 -18.95 -17.91
CA ILE A 81 -1.75 -18.88 -19.34
C ILE A 81 -0.42 -18.14 -19.46
N THR A 82 0.53 -18.69 -20.22
CA THR A 82 1.88 -18.12 -20.39
C THR A 82 2.12 -17.52 -21.78
N GLN A 83 1.19 -17.72 -22.71
CA GLN A 83 1.26 -17.18 -24.07
C GLN A 83 0.10 -16.21 -24.31
N ALA A 84 0.41 -15.09 -24.97
CA ALA A 84 -0.60 -14.12 -25.39
C ALA A 84 -1.66 -14.76 -26.30
N TRP A 85 -2.92 -14.35 -26.11
CA TRP A 85 -4.04 -14.82 -26.93
C TRP A 85 -5.13 -13.74 -27.06
N SER A 86 -5.92 -13.88 -28.12
CA SER A 86 -7.00 -12.97 -28.46
C SER A 86 -8.36 -13.61 -28.27
N LEU A 87 -9.26 -12.88 -27.61
CA LEU A 87 -10.58 -13.38 -27.21
C LEU A 87 -11.39 -13.93 -28.38
N TYR A 88 -11.34 -13.26 -29.53
CA TYR A 88 -12.18 -13.54 -30.68
C TYR A 88 -11.56 -14.53 -31.69
N THR A 89 -10.30 -14.92 -31.51
CA THR A 89 -9.58 -15.77 -32.48
C THR A 89 -8.96 -17.01 -31.87
N VAL A 90 -8.97 -17.15 -30.53
CA VAL A 90 -8.52 -18.38 -29.87
C VAL A 90 -9.46 -19.54 -30.20
N THR A 91 -8.93 -20.70 -30.54
CA THR A 91 -9.63 -21.92 -30.94
C THR A 91 -8.96 -23.11 -30.26
N TRP A 92 -9.43 -24.33 -30.50
CA TRP A 92 -8.75 -25.52 -30.00
C TRP A 92 -7.35 -25.68 -30.61
N ASN A 93 -7.23 -25.41 -31.91
CA ASN A 93 -6.01 -25.62 -32.68
C ASN A 93 -4.91 -24.59 -32.39
N ASN A 94 -5.26 -23.37 -31.97
CA ASN A 94 -4.30 -22.31 -31.66
C ASN A 94 -4.31 -21.87 -30.18
N GLN A 95 -4.82 -22.72 -29.28
CA GLN A 95 -4.91 -22.38 -27.86
C GLN A 95 -3.53 -22.04 -27.28
N PRO A 96 -3.43 -21.05 -26.38
CA PRO A 96 -2.16 -20.62 -25.82
C PRO A 96 -1.55 -21.70 -24.91
N SER A 97 -0.22 -21.69 -24.82
CA SER A 97 0.49 -22.41 -23.77
C SER A 97 0.06 -21.96 -22.37
N TYR A 98 0.11 -22.88 -21.42
CA TYR A 98 -0.18 -22.64 -20.01
C TYR A 98 0.84 -23.39 -19.15
N ASP A 99 1.05 -22.90 -17.93
CA ASP A 99 1.95 -23.54 -16.97
C ASP A 99 1.18 -24.62 -16.18
N SER A 100 1.62 -25.88 -16.30
CA SER A 100 1.00 -27.00 -15.58
C SER A 100 1.40 -27.08 -14.10
N ALA A 101 2.52 -26.46 -13.70
CA ALA A 101 2.98 -26.39 -12.32
C ALA A 101 2.26 -25.28 -11.55
N ILE A 102 1.95 -24.15 -12.19
CA ILE A 102 1.18 -23.06 -11.60
C ILE A 102 -0.33 -23.30 -11.83
N SER A 103 -0.92 -24.09 -10.94
CA SER A 103 -2.35 -24.40 -10.97
C SER A 103 -3.03 -24.21 -9.62
N ILE A 104 -4.24 -23.67 -9.64
CA ILE A 104 -5.10 -23.54 -8.46
C ILE A 104 -6.22 -24.57 -8.56
N GLU A 105 -6.30 -25.47 -7.60
CA GLU A 105 -7.41 -26.41 -7.51
C GLU A 105 -8.66 -25.76 -6.92
N SER A 106 -9.83 -26.18 -7.40
CA SER A 106 -11.11 -25.67 -6.95
C SER A 106 -11.51 -26.26 -5.59
N ASP A 107 -11.99 -25.40 -4.71
CA ASP A 107 -12.77 -25.79 -3.52
C ASP A 107 -14.27 -25.65 -3.80
N ASP A 108 -15.07 -26.64 -3.38
CA ASP A 108 -16.53 -26.55 -3.43
C ASP A 108 -17.05 -25.87 -2.16
N ILE A 109 -17.76 -24.76 -2.33
CA ILE A 109 -18.29 -23.94 -1.24
C ILE A 109 -19.38 -24.67 -0.43
N ASN A 110 -20.04 -25.65 -1.02
CA ASN A 110 -21.28 -26.24 -0.48
C ASN A 110 -21.14 -27.72 -0.07
N THR A 111 -19.94 -28.32 -0.11
CA THR A 111 -19.75 -29.66 0.46
C THR A 111 -19.34 -29.51 1.92
N PRO A 112 -20.13 -30.01 2.89
CA PRO A 112 -19.64 -30.17 4.26
C PRO A 112 -18.38 -31.03 4.25
N PRO A 113 -17.37 -30.76 5.11
CA PRO A 113 -16.27 -31.69 5.31
C PRO A 113 -16.84 -32.98 5.90
N GLY A 114 -16.86 -34.08 5.13
CA GLY A 114 -17.26 -35.40 5.66
C GLY A 114 -18.09 -36.30 4.75
N ASN A 115 -18.61 -35.84 3.60
CA ASN A 115 -19.40 -36.73 2.74
C ASN A 115 -18.50 -37.57 1.83
N GLY A 116 -18.05 -38.71 2.38
CA GLY A 116 -17.34 -39.77 1.65
C GLY A 116 -18.20 -40.44 0.55
N PRO A 117 -17.63 -41.45 -0.16
CA PRO A 117 -18.21 -42.01 -1.39
C PRO A 117 -19.53 -42.79 -1.22
N ASN A 118 -20.03 -42.98 0.01
CA ASN A 118 -21.15 -43.87 0.34
C ASN A 118 -22.37 -43.10 0.91
N VAL A 119 -22.87 -42.08 0.22
CA VAL A 119 -24.21 -41.54 0.53
C VAL A 119 -25.22 -42.17 -0.45
N PRO A 120 -26.28 -42.85 0.04
CA PRO A 120 -27.34 -43.40 -0.81
C PRO A 120 -27.94 -42.31 -1.71
N ARG A 121 -28.09 -42.60 -3.00
CA ARG A 121 -28.77 -41.72 -3.94
C ARG A 121 -30.28 -41.89 -3.76
N ASP A 122 -30.87 -41.18 -2.80
CA ASP A 122 -32.32 -41.08 -2.73
C ASP A 122 -32.87 -40.42 -4.00
N GLU A 123 -33.92 -41.02 -4.56
CA GLU A 123 -34.61 -40.69 -5.82
C GLU A 123 -35.32 -39.31 -5.82
N GLY A 124 -34.94 -38.40 -4.92
CA GLY A 124 -35.41 -37.01 -4.84
C GLY A 124 -34.30 -35.96 -4.74
N TYR A 125 -33.04 -36.31 -5.00
CA TYR A 125 -31.91 -35.37 -4.90
C TYR A 125 -31.96 -34.27 -5.97
N VAL A 126 -32.57 -33.13 -5.64
CA VAL A 126 -32.35 -31.88 -6.37
C VAL A 126 -30.86 -31.56 -6.29
N LYS A 127 -30.10 -31.76 -7.38
CA LYS A 127 -28.68 -31.36 -7.47
C LYS A 127 -28.59 -29.86 -7.20
N LYS A 128 -28.34 -29.47 -5.94
CA LYS A 128 -28.07 -28.07 -5.59
C LYS A 128 -26.88 -27.60 -6.41
N ARG A 129 -27.00 -26.41 -6.99
CA ARG A 129 -25.92 -25.77 -7.75
C ARG A 129 -24.69 -25.64 -6.85
N LYS A 130 -23.56 -26.19 -7.29
CA LYS A 130 -22.25 -26.02 -6.64
C LYS A 130 -21.66 -24.67 -7.02
N LYS A 131 -20.81 -24.14 -6.14
CA LYS A 131 -20.02 -22.95 -6.43
C LYS A 131 -18.56 -23.30 -6.18
N TYR A 132 -17.73 -23.13 -7.20
CA TYR A 132 -16.30 -23.42 -7.12
C TYR A 132 -15.53 -22.15 -6.78
N LYS A 133 -14.56 -22.24 -5.88
CA LYS A 133 -13.63 -21.15 -5.52
C LYS A 133 -12.23 -21.52 -5.94
N PHE A 134 -11.50 -20.54 -6.45
CA PHE A 134 -10.06 -20.62 -6.71
C PHE A 134 -9.39 -19.45 -6.00
N ASP A 135 -8.42 -19.74 -5.14
CA ASP A 135 -7.56 -18.72 -4.54
C ASP A 135 -6.48 -18.33 -5.54
N ILE A 136 -6.70 -17.20 -6.22
CA ILE A 136 -5.80 -16.67 -7.24
C ILE A 136 -4.92 -15.54 -6.70
N THR A 137 -4.79 -15.43 -5.38
CA THR A 137 -4.09 -14.30 -4.72
C THR A 137 -2.67 -14.13 -5.22
N GLN A 138 -1.89 -15.21 -5.31
CA GLN A 138 -0.49 -15.12 -5.75
C GLN A 138 -0.36 -14.78 -7.23
N ILE A 139 -1.25 -15.31 -8.07
CA ILE A 139 -1.28 -15.00 -9.51
C ILE A 139 -1.59 -13.52 -9.72
N VAL A 140 -2.63 -12.99 -9.05
CA VAL A 140 -3.02 -11.58 -9.19
C VAL A 140 -1.94 -10.65 -8.61
N ARG A 141 -1.22 -11.05 -7.57
CA ARG A 141 -0.03 -10.31 -7.08
C ARG A 141 1.05 -10.22 -8.15
N GLY A 142 1.38 -11.35 -8.78
CA GLY A 142 2.34 -11.42 -9.87
C GLY A 142 1.95 -10.54 -11.07
N TRP A 143 0.66 -10.47 -11.38
CA TRP A 143 0.14 -9.59 -12.42
C TRP A 143 0.26 -8.10 -12.05
N MET A 144 0.02 -7.73 -10.79
CA MET A 144 0.09 -6.33 -10.35
C MET A 144 1.51 -5.81 -10.20
N ASN A 145 2.47 -6.65 -9.78
CA ASN A 145 3.87 -6.24 -9.59
C ASN A 145 4.75 -6.51 -10.82
N GLY A 146 4.18 -7.03 -11.92
CA GLY A 146 4.87 -7.27 -13.17
C GLY A 146 5.78 -8.52 -13.21
N THR A 147 5.81 -9.36 -12.16
CA THR A 147 6.60 -10.60 -12.19
C THR A 147 5.96 -11.69 -13.03
N ILE A 148 4.67 -11.56 -13.35
CA ILE A 148 3.91 -12.46 -14.22
C ILE A 148 3.12 -11.62 -15.22
N GLU A 149 3.22 -11.93 -16.51
CA GLU A 149 2.38 -11.30 -17.51
C GLU A 149 0.90 -11.74 -17.38
N ASN A 150 -0.03 -10.78 -17.48
CA ASN A 150 -1.45 -11.06 -17.38
C ASN A 150 -2.05 -11.54 -18.71
N HIS A 151 -1.84 -12.83 -19.02
CA HIS A 151 -2.55 -13.52 -20.10
C HIS A 151 -3.82 -14.23 -19.62
N GLY A 152 -4.18 -14.12 -18.33
CA GLY A 152 -5.37 -14.74 -17.77
C GLY A 152 -5.19 -16.22 -17.40
N LEU A 153 -6.32 -16.94 -17.32
CA LEU A 153 -6.35 -18.32 -16.82
C LEU A 153 -7.10 -19.24 -17.79
N ILE A 154 -6.72 -20.52 -17.81
CA ILE A 154 -7.49 -21.58 -18.46
C ILE A 154 -8.04 -22.55 -17.41
N LEU A 155 -9.35 -22.76 -17.44
CA LEU A 155 -10.07 -23.68 -16.58
C LEU A 155 -10.16 -25.05 -17.25
N LYS A 156 -9.65 -26.07 -16.56
CA LYS A 156 -9.61 -27.47 -17.03
C LYS A 156 -9.95 -28.42 -15.89
N ASN A 157 -10.05 -29.70 -16.22
CA ASN A 157 -10.06 -30.80 -15.25
C ASN A 157 -9.27 -32.00 -15.80
N LYS A 158 -9.45 -33.17 -15.19
CA LYS A 158 -8.93 -34.42 -15.73
C LYS A 158 -9.80 -34.89 -16.91
N GLU A 159 -9.33 -34.62 -18.12
CA GLU A 159 -10.07 -34.81 -19.39
C GLU A 159 -10.01 -36.25 -19.95
N ASN A 160 -9.50 -37.22 -19.18
CA ASN A 160 -9.21 -38.57 -19.67
C ASN A 160 -10.40 -39.55 -19.62
N LYS A 161 -11.56 -39.13 -19.11
CA LYS A 161 -12.76 -39.99 -18.98
C LYS A 161 -14.03 -39.17 -19.23
N ASN A 162 -15.01 -39.80 -19.86
CA ASN A 162 -16.32 -39.19 -20.13
C ASN A 162 -17.06 -38.81 -18.83
N CYS A 163 -18.05 -37.93 -18.98
CA CYS A 163 -18.92 -37.46 -17.90
C CYS A 163 -18.17 -36.73 -16.77
N ARG A 164 -16.98 -36.20 -17.04
CA ARG A 164 -16.18 -35.37 -16.14
C ARG A 164 -16.24 -33.95 -16.64
N TYR A 165 -17.35 -33.27 -16.39
CA TYR A 165 -17.56 -31.92 -16.88
C TYR A 165 -18.18 -31.00 -15.82
N LEU A 166 -18.00 -29.70 -16.03
CA LEU A 166 -18.69 -28.64 -15.32
C LEU A 166 -19.28 -27.67 -16.32
N LYS A 167 -20.58 -27.41 -16.21
CA LYS A 167 -21.24 -26.31 -16.91
C LYS A 167 -21.32 -25.12 -15.97
N ILE A 168 -20.76 -23.99 -16.36
CA ILE A 168 -20.69 -22.77 -15.55
C ILE A 168 -21.56 -21.68 -16.17
N PHE A 169 -22.05 -20.77 -15.33
CA PHE A 169 -22.56 -19.49 -15.84
C PHE A 169 -21.38 -18.66 -16.38
N THR A 170 -21.61 -17.92 -17.46
CA THR A 170 -20.60 -16.99 -18.02
C THR A 170 -21.18 -15.61 -18.38
N ASP A 171 -22.50 -15.50 -18.36
CA ASP A 171 -23.22 -14.25 -18.54
C ASP A 171 -22.89 -13.25 -17.43
N GLN A 172 -22.20 -12.15 -17.77
CA GLN A 172 -21.86 -11.10 -16.81
C GLN A 172 -23.06 -10.21 -16.40
N SER A 173 -24.22 -10.38 -17.01
CA SER A 173 -25.48 -9.74 -16.61
C SER A 173 -26.28 -10.56 -15.59
N SER A 174 -26.01 -11.86 -15.47
CA SER A 174 -26.73 -12.77 -14.57
C SER A 174 -26.42 -12.53 -13.09
N ASN A 175 -27.42 -12.72 -12.22
CA ASN A 175 -27.23 -12.77 -10.76
C ASN A 175 -26.34 -13.95 -10.30
N CYS A 176 -26.19 -14.97 -11.15
CA CYS A 176 -25.34 -16.14 -10.90
C CYS A 176 -24.01 -16.08 -11.67
N LYS A 177 -23.57 -14.91 -12.12
CA LYS A 177 -22.32 -14.75 -12.87
C LYS A 177 -21.08 -15.16 -12.09
N PRO A 178 -20.01 -15.62 -12.76
CA PRO A 178 -18.70 -15.72 -12.15
C PRO A 178 -18.22 -14.35 -11.68
N VAL A 179 -17.55 -14.33 -10.54
CA VAL A 179 -17.02 -13.10 -9.93
C VAL A 179 -15.59 -13.35 -9.48
N VAL A 180 -14.69 -12.45 -9.86
CA VAL A 180 -13.38 -12.31 -9.22
C VAL A 180 -13.55 -11.25 -8.14
N GLU A 181 -13.24 -11.61 -6.91
CA GLU A 181 -13.27 -10.68 -5.77
C GLU A 181 -11.84 -10.40 -5.35
N ILE A 182 -11.40 -9.15 -5.53
CA ILE A 182 -10.06 -8.71 -5.15
C ILE A 182 -10.18 -7.75 -3.98
N LYS A 183 -9.37 -8.00 -2.95
CA LYS A 183 -9.17 -7.15 -1.79
C LYS A 183 -7.74 -6.61 -1.79
N TYR A 184 -7.60 -5.32 -1.56
CA TYR A 184 -6.30 -4.65 -1.50
C TYR A 184 -6.32 -3.52 -0.46
N TYR A 185 -5.15 -2.96 -0.17
CA TYR A 185 -5.01 -1.67 0.48
C TYR A 185 -4.00 -0.83 -0.30
N LEU A 186 -4.07 0.49 -0.13
CA LEU A 186 -3.07 1.40 -0.66
C LEU A 186 -2.08 1.70 0.47
N PRO A 187 -0.78 1.42 0.29
CA PRO A 187 0.23 1.87 1.23
C PRO A 187 0.20 3.40 1.25
N CYS A 188 0.41 4.02 2.43
CA CYS A 188 0.55 5.47 2.50
C CYS A 188 1.83 5.83 1.75
N SER A 189 1.73 6.73 0.76
CA SER A 189 2.89 7.32 0.10
C SER A 189 3.58 8.39 0.96
N CYS A 190 3.10 8.62 2.19
CA CYS A 190 3.70 9.57 3.10
C CYS A 190 5.04 9.00 3.60
N ILE A 191 6.14 9.54 3.08
CA ILE A 191 7.44 9.42 3.72
C ILE A 191 7.33 10.25 5.00
N CYS A 192 7.21 9.58 6.15
CA CYS A 192 7.44 10.24 7.42
C CYS A 192 8.94 10.52 7.53
N GLU A 193 9.38 11.66 7.01
CA GLU A 193 10.71 12.19 7.34
C GLU A 193 10.68 12.56 8.81
N VAL A 194 11.22 11.67 9.65
CA VAL A 194 11.54 12.03 11.02
C VAL A 194 12.74 12.96 10.91
N ILE A 195 12.52 14.28 10.99
CA ILE A 195 13.61 15.24 11.15
C ILE A 195 14.22 14.94 12.51
N PRO A 196 15.46 14.42 12.60
CA PRO A 196 16.07 14.11 13.87
C PRO A 196 16.28 15.40 14.67
N THR A 197 16.24 15.31 15.99
CA THR A 197 16.55 16.45 16.85
C THR A 197 17.94 16.96 16.51
N GLN A 198 18.04 18.23 16.11
CA GLN A 198 19.31 18.87 15.74
C GLN A 198 19.78 19.77 16.88
N PHE A 199 21.07 19.73 17.17
CA PHE A 199 21.72 20.69 18.06
C PHE A 199 22.37 21.79 17.22
N LEU A 200 22.03 23.05 17.50
CA LEU A 200 22.58 24.22 16.83
C LEU A 200 23.34 25.08 17.84
N GLU A 201 24.50 25.59 17.43
CA GLU A 201 25.33 26.49 18.25
C GLU A 201 25.73 27.74 17.45
N SER A 202 25.69 28.90 18.11
CA SER A 202 26.25 30.16 17.60
C SER A 202 27.02 30.86 18.70
N ILE A 203 28.20 31.40 18.37
CA ILE A 203 29.08 32.08 19.32
C ILE A 203 29.38 33.48 18.82
N GLU A 204 29.28 34.47 19.71
CA GLU A 204 29.63 35.87 19.44
C GLU A 204 30.47 36.44 20.58
N THR A 205 31.37 37.38 20.27
CA THR A 205 32.15 38.11 21.27
C THR A 205 31.93 39.60 21.07
N ILE A 206 31.57 40.30 22.14
CA ILE A 206 31.16 41.71 22.08
C ILE A 206 31.91 42.51 23.16
N GLN A 207 32.43 43.67 22.77
CA GLN A 207 32.90 44.69 23.71
C GLN A 207 31.70 45.42 24.29
N VAL A 208 31.57 45.39 25.61
CA VAL A 208 30.43 45.97 26.34
C VAL A 208 30.91 47.20 27.09
N THR A 209 30.17 48.30 26.95
CA THR A 209 30.44 49.57 27.63
C THR A 209 29.24 49.94 28.50
N ASP A 210 29.19 51.15 29.04
CA ASP A 210 27.99 51.66 29.71
C ASP A 210 26.81 51.89 28.75
N GLN A 211 27.08 52.01 27.44
CA GLN A 211 26.06 52.09 26.39
C GLN A 211 25.53 50.70 26.03
N LEU A 212 24.23 50.65 25.77
CA LEU A 212 23.53 49.44 25.36
C LEU A 212 24.00 48.99 23.97
N THR A 213 24.48 47.75 23.90
CA THR A 213 24.91 47.07 22.68
C THR A 213 24.10 45.80 22.49
N TYR A 214 23.98 45.31 21.25
CA TYR A 214 23.16 44.14 20.93
C TYR A 214 23.95 43.09 20.17
N THR A 215 23.62 41.82 20.40
CA THR A 215 24.06 40.71 19.53
C THR A 215 23.38 40.75 18.18
N THR A 216 23.86 39.92 17.25
CA THR A 216 23.09 39.60 16.05
C THR A 216 21.77 38.92 16.43
N VAL A 217 20.76 39.15 15.59
CA VAL A 217 19.43 38.54 15.75
C VAL A 217 19.49 37.07 15.34
N LYS A 218 18.98 36.18 16.20
CA LYS A 218 18.85 34.75 15.94
C LYS A 218 17.41 34.41 15.58
N ASP A 219 17.22 33.72 14.45
CA ASP A 219 15.93 33.06 14.16
C ASP A 219 15.86 31.77 14.97
N ILE A 220 14.88 31.71 15.86
CA ILE A 220 14.63 30.59 16.77
C ILE A 220 13.26 29.95 16.51
N SER A 221 12.63 30.24 15.35
CA SER A 221 11.26 29.78 15.03
C SER A 221 11.05 28.27 15.03
N LEU A 222 12.11 27.50 14.73
CA LEU A 222 12.06 26.04 14.69
C LEU A 222 12.65 25.40 15.95
N THR A 223 13.17 26.20 16.88
CA THR A 223 13.79 25.70 18.10
C THR A 223 12.74 25.43 19.16
N LYS A 224 12.86 24.30 19.84
CA LYS A 224 12.01 23.93 20.99
C LYS A 224 12.54 24.52 22.30
N THR A 225 13.87 24.58 22.41
CA THR A 225 14.57 25.10 23.58
C THR A 225 15.79 25.89 23.14
N VAL A 226 16.08 26.97 23.86
CA VAL A 226 17.28 27.78 23.68
C VAL A 226 17.84 28.17 25.04
N THR A 227 19.14 28.02 25.20
CA THR A 227 19.90 28.51 26.36
C THR A 227 20.98 29.46 25.87
N VAL A 228 21.03 30.64 26.46
CA VAL A 228 22.07 31.64 26.19
C VAL A 228 23.07 31.60 27.32
N PHE A 229 24.30 31.16 27.05
CA PHE A 229 25.41 31.24 27.99
C PHE A 229 26.17 32.53 27.75
N VAL A 230 26.53 33.22 28.82
CA VAL A 230 27.33 34.43 28.77
C VAL A 230 28.53 34.27 29.70
N SER A 231 29.72 34.45 29.14
CA SER A 231 30.98 34.50 29.88
C SER A 231 31.47 35.95 29.89
N ASN A 232 31.67 36.49 31.09
CA ASN A 232 32.27 37.80 31.26
C ASN A 232 33.79 37.65 31.44
N ILE A 233 34.55 37.91 30.38
CA ILE A 233 36.01 37.80 30.39
C ILE A 233 36.71 39.15 30.64
N GLY A 234 35.95 40.21 30.90
CA GLY A 234 36.49 41.53 31.21
C GLY A 234 36.40 41.89 32.69
N ALA A 235 36.62 43.18 33.00
CA ALA A 235 36.84 43.66 34.36
C ALA A 235 35.57 44.21 35.04
N SER A 236 34.52 44.53 34.29
CA SER A 236 33.29 45.13 34.81
C SER A 236 32.09 44.17 34.75
N PRO A 237 31.16 44.20 35.72
CA PRO A 237 29.93 43.42 35.67
C PRO A 237 29.10 43.79 34.43
N ILE A 238 28.49 42.78 33.81
CA ILE A 238 27.68 42.92 32.60
C ILE A 238 26.23 42.59 32.94
N ILE A 239 25.30 43.50 32.61
CA ILE A 239 23.87 43.21 32.60
C ILE A 239 23.52 42.72 31.20
N VAL A 240 22.88 41.56 31.13
CA VAL A 240 22.40 40.94 29.90
C VAL A 240 20.89 40.87 29.99
N THR A 241 20.20 41.50 29.03
CA THR A 241 18.75 41.41 28.88
C THR A 241 18.45 40.73 27.56
N LEU A 242 17.77 39.57 27.60
CA LEU A 242 17.23 38.95 26.41
C LEU A 242 16.09 39.80 25.85
N GLU A 243 16.01 39.90 24.54
CA GLU A 243 14.92 40.54 23.84
C GLU A 243 14.38 39.65 22.73
N ILE A 244 13.05 39.58 22.64
CA ILE A 244 12.34 38.72 21.71
C ILE A 244 11.52 39.54 20.70
N SER A 245 11.31 38.99 19.51
CA SER A 245 10.57 39.67 18.44
C SER A 245 9.83 38.69 17.53
N PRO A 246 8.61 39.04 17.04
CA PRO A 246 7.93 38.29 16.00
C PRO A 246 8.45 38.60 14.58
N ASP A 247 9.04 39.78 14.35
CA ASP A 247 9.39 40.30 13.02
C ASP A 247 10.89 40.54 12.80
N GLY A 248 11.69 40.47 13.88
CA GLY A 248 13.14 40.68 13.85
C GLY A 248 13.54 42.16 13.83
N ILE A 249 12.57 43.07 13.98
CA ILE A 249 12.74 44.53 13.92
C ILE A 249 12.29 45.15 15.24
N ASN A 250 11.11 44.81 15.72
CA ASN A 250 10.51 45.34 16.94
C ASN A 250 10.72 44.35 18.09
N PHE A 251 11.50 44.76 19.09
CA PHE A 251 11.92 43.89 20.20
C PHE A 251 11.27 44.27 21.52
N ALA A 252 10.86 43.25 22.27
CA ALA A 252 10.38 43.37 23.65
C ALA A 252 11.40 42.74 24.60
N LYS A 253 11.66 43.40 25.75
CA LYS A 253 12.52 42.87 26.80
C LYS A 253 11.89 41.63 27.45
N ASP A 254 12.73 40.67 27.78
CA ASP A 254 12.37 39.42 28.42
C ASP A 254 13.28 39.18 29.64
N ASN A 255 13.86 37.99 29.81
CA ASN A 255 14.66 37.63 30.97
C ASN A 255 15.98 38.43 31.03
N SER A 256 16.42 38.80 32.23
CA SER A 256 17.64 39.58 32.44
C SER A 256 18.46 39.02 33.59
N ILE A 257 19.79 38.99 33.42
CA ILE A 257 20.75 38.54 34.42
C ILE A 257 21.92 39.51 34.52
N GLN A 258 22.63 39.50 35.64
CA GLN A 258 23.93 40.14 35.80
C GLN A 258 25.02 39.06 35.83
N VAL A 259 26.13 39.31 35.13
CA VAL A 259 27.26 38.38 35.02
C VAL A 259 28.51 39.07 35.56
N GLU A 260 29.01 38.57 36.70
CA GLU A 260 30.18 39.12 37.37
C GLU A 260 31.48 38.86 36.58
N PRO A 261 32.51 39.71 36.74
CA PRO A 261 33.82 39.52 36.10
C PRO A 261 34.41 38.13 36.34
N GLY A 262 34.89 37.49 35.28
CA GLY A 262 35.50 36.16 35.32
C GLY A 262 34.51 35.00 35.54
N THR A 263 33.20 35.26 35.50
CA THR A 263 32.17 34.23 35.70
C THR A 263 31.40 33.89 34.44
N ASN A 264 30.73 32.74 34.47
CA ASN A 264 29.81 32.28 33.44
C ASN A 264 28.40 32.20 34.04
N ALA A 265 27.41 32.64 33.28
CA ALA A 265 26.01 32.50 33.63
C ALA A 265 25.20 32.01 32.43
N ALA A 266 24.03 31.45 32.70
CA ALA A 266 23.09 31.02 31.67
C ALA A 266 21.74 31.72 31.88
N VAL A 267 21.10 32.11 30.78
CA VAL A 267 19.77 32.71 30.77
C VAL A 267 18.93 32.07 29.66
N VAL A 268 17.67 31.80 29.98
CA VAL A 268 16.67 31.28 29.04
C VAL A 268 15.55 32.30 28.89
N PRO A 269 14.94 32.43 27.71
CA PRO A 269 13.79 33.30 27.55
C PRO A 269 12.57 32.76 28.32
N TYR A 270 11.73 33.64 28.84
CA TYR A 270 10.45 33.26 29.45
C TYR A 270 9.35 33.06 28.41
N ILE A 271 9.49 33.71 27.25
CA ILE A 271 8.49 33.70 26.19
C ILE A 271 9.13 33.20 24.88
N PHE A 272 8.44 32.28 24.22
CA PHE A 272 8.83 31.79 22.90
C PHE A 272 8.44 32.81 21.83
N ALA A 273 9.38 33.16 20.95
CA ALA A 273 9.17 34.05 19.82
C ALA A 273 9.95 33.56 18.60
N LYS A 274 9.76 34.19 17.44
CA LYS A 274 10.48 33.84 16.22
C LYS A 274 11.94 34.29 16.25
N TYR A 275 12.22 35.45 16.84
CA TYR A 275 13.57 36.01 16.88
C TYR A 275 13.99 36.34 18.31
N LEU A 276 15.28 36.16 18.59
CA LEU A 276 15.93 36.44 19.87
C LEU A 276 17.23 37.22 19.65
N ARG A 277 17.51 38.18 20.53
CA ARG A 277 18.83 38.81 20.67
C ARG A 277 19.13 39.08 22.14
N ALA A 278 20.38 39.38 22.48
CA ALA A 278 20.75 39.87 23.81
C ALA A 278 21.19 41.34 23.72
N GLY A 279 20.64 42.17 24.61
CA GLY A 279 21.12 43.52 24.90
C GLY A 279 22.08 43.49 26.09
N LEU A 280 23.23 44.16 25.97
CA LEU A 280 24.30 44.16 26.96
C LEU A 280 24.77 45.58 27.27
N ASN A 281 24.94 45.86 28.55
CA ASN A 281 25.61 47.05 29.06
C ASN A 281 26.32 46.73 30.39
N THR A 282 27.31 47.54 30.75
CA THR A 282 27.98 47.48 32.04
C THR A 282 27.41 48.51 33.01
N THR A 283 27.59 48.27 34.31
CA THR A 283 27.27 49.26 35.36
C THR A 283 28.38 50.32 35.54
N GLY A 284 29.48 50.20 34.79
CA GLY A 284 30.59 51.16 34.74
C GLY A 284 31.85 50.54 34.14
N GLY A 285 32.62 51.32 33.40
CA GLY A 285 33.85 50.85 32.74
C GLY A 285 33.58 50.11 31.42
N THR A 286 34.48 49.18 31.08
CA THR A 286 34.36 48.37 29.86
C THR A 286 34.61 46.90 30.20
N SER A 287 33.90 46.02 29.51
CA SER A 287 34.07 44.58 29.66
C SER A 287 33.93 43.87 28.32
N THR A 288 34.13 42.56 28.31
CA THR A 288 33.99 41.74 27.11
C THR A 288 33.13 40.53 27.44
N ALA A 289 32.07 40.32 26.66
CA ALA A 289 31.20 39.16 26.76
C ALA A 289 31.47 38.18 25.62
N VAL A 290 31.58 36.90 25.94
CA VAL A 290 31.45 35.80 24.98
C VAL A 290 30.08 35.15 25.20
N ILE A 291 29.31 35.00 24.13
CA ILE A 291 27.90 34.63 24.18
C ILE A 291 27.69 33.40 23.30
N TRP A 292 27.17 32.32 23.88
CA TRP A 292 26.78 31.11 23.16
C TRP A 292 25.27 30.99 23.16
N TYR A 293 24.70 30.76 21.98
CA TYR A 293 23.33 30.32 21.83
C TYR A 293 23.34 28.82 21.54
N GLN A 294 22.79 28.02 22.45
CA GLN A 294 22.62 26.57 22.26
C GLN A 294 21.14 26.26 22.08
N MET A 295 20.78 25.67 20.94
CA MET A 295 19.40 25.46 20.53
C MET A 295 19.16 23.98 20.18
N GLN A 296 17.95 23.51 20.46
CA GLN A 296 17.50 22.17 20.04
C GLN A 296 16.25 22.30 19.16
N GLU A 297 16.30 21.73 17.96
CA GLU A 297 15.20 21.69 16.99
C GLU A 297 14.47 20.33 17.01
#